data_AF-A0A3D1P8N3-F1
#
_entry.id   AF-A0A3D1P8N3-F1
#
_cell.length_a   1.000
_cell.length_b   1.000
_cell.length_c   1.000
_cell.angle_alpha   90.00
_cell.angle_beta   90.00
_cell.angle_gamma   90.00
#
_symmetry.space_group_name_H-M   'P 1'
#
loop_
_entity.id
_entity.type
_entity.pdbx_description
1 polymer ?
#
loop_
_entity_poly.entity_id
_entity_poly.type
_entity_poly.pdbx_seq_one_letter_code
_entity_poly.pdbx_strand_id
1 'polypeptide(L)' 'TIEEQHRLGTILQEQIGEKEKAKVPVFGIVTAANRRQLVRFGRQFWVQDGKTAVEALKSAKFPAHVQPLVSQS' A
#
# COMPACT_ATOMS: atom_id res chain seq x y z
N THR A 1 14.21 7.91 -1.04
CA THR A 1 15.56 7.42 -0.68
C THR A 1 15.48 5.94 -0.29
N ILE A 2 16.58 5.26 0.03
CA ILE A 2 16.54 3.88 0.55
C ILE A 2 15.83 3.85 1.91
N GLU A 3 16.09 4.84 2.76
CA GLU A 3 15.42 4.98 4.07
C GLU A 3 13.90 5.06 3.95
N GLU A 4 13.38 5.85 2.99
CA GLU A 4 11.94 5.97 2.79
C GLU A 4 11.30 4.68 2.27
N GLN A 5 12.04 3.91 1.47
CA GLN A 5 11.59 2.58 1.02
C GLN A 5 11.53 1.60 2.18
N HIS A 6 12.52 1.63 3.07
CA HIS A 6 12.53 0.81 4.28
C HIS A 6 11.36 1.20 5.20
N ARG A 7 11.15 2.50 5.46
CA ARG A 7 10.02 2.97 6.27
C ARG A 7 8.67 2.51 5.72
N LEU A 8 8.45 2.68 4.42
CA LEU A 8 7.23 2.22 3.76
C LEU A 8 7.07 0.70 3.90
N GLY A 9 8.15 -0.05 3.66
CA GLY A 9 8.17 -1.51 3.78
C GLY A 9 7.79 -1.98 5.18
N THR A 10 8.39 -1.39 6.22
CA THR A 10 8.11 -1.72 7.62
C THR A 10 6.64 -1.47 7.98
N ILE A 11 6.09 -0.31 7.60
CA ILE A 11 4.67 0.00 7.86
C ILE A 11 3.78 -1.05 7.21
N LEU A 12 3.99 -1.35 5.92
CA LEU A 12 3.17 -2.35 5.22
C LEU A 12 3.31 -3.75 5.82
N GLN A 13 4.49 -4.11 6.33
CA GLN A 13 4.73 -5.39 7.00
C GLN A 13 3.97 -5.51 8.32
N GLU A 14 3.90 -4.44 9.11
CA GLU A 14 3.10 -4.39 10.34
C GLU A 14 1.59 -4.54 10.05
N GLN A 15 1.13 -4.10 8.87
CA GLN A 15 -0.27 -4.19 8.45
C GLN A 15 -0.65 -5.53 7.80
N ILE A 16 0.27 -6.48 7.66
CA ILE A 16 -0.03 -7.84 7.20
C ILE A 16 -1.01 -8.53 8.16
N GLY A 17 -0.87 -8.25 9.47
CA GLY A 17 -1.61 -8.93 10.52
C GLY A 17 -1.36 -10.44 10.51
N GLU A 18 -2.41 -11.24 10.62
CA GLU A 18 -2.31 -12.68 10.40
C GLU A 18 -2.05 -12.95 8.90
N LYS A 19 -0.90 -13.56 8.57
CA LYS A 19 -0.44 -13.76 7.18
C LYS A 19 -1.49 -14.39 6.25
N GLU A 20 -2.37 -15.25 6.76
CA GLU A 20 -3.44 -15.89 5.98
C GLU A 20 -4.64 -14.97 5.72
N LYS A 21 -4.77 -13.88 6.49
CA LYS A 21 -5.84 -12.87 6.38
C LYS A 21 -5.45 -11.66 5.53
N ALA A 22 -4.18 -11.52 5.13
CA ALA A 22 -3.72 -10.50 4.19
C ALA A 22 -4.32 -10.71 2.79
N LYS A 23 -5.41 -9.99 2.50
CA LYS A 23 -6.23 -10.15 1.29
C LYS A 23 -6.34 -8.87 0.46
N VAL A 24 -5.88 -7.73 0.99
CA VAL A 24 -5.99 -6.44 0.31
C VAL A 24 -4.67 -6.15 -0.43
N PRO A 25 -4.68 -6.08 -1.77
CA PRO A 25 -3.50 -5.75 -2.54
C PRO A 25 -3.11 -4.28 -2.38
N VAL A 26 -1.81 -4.02 -2.23
CA VAL A 26 -1.26 -2.66 -2.18
C VAL A 26 -0.68 -2.30 -3.54
N PHE A 27 -0.96 -1.07 -3.98
CA PHE A 27 -0.43 -0.50 -5.21
C PHE A 27 0.32 0.80 -4.92
N GLY A 28 1.46 0.97 -5.59
CA GLY A 28 2.18 2.24 -5.65
C GLY A 28 1.83 3.00 -6.92
N ILE A 29 1.70 4.33 -6.82
CA ILE A 29 1.62 5.23 -7.97
C ILE A 29 2.99 5.85 -8.16
N VAL A 30 3.68 5.48 -9.23
CA VAL A 30 4.99 6.04 -9.59
C VAL A 30 4.76 7.10 -10.67
N THR A 31 5.09 8.35 -10.34
CA THR A 31 4.97 9.48 -11.27
C THR A 31 6.37 9.92 -11.70
N ALA A 32 6.59 9.95 -13.01
CA ALA A 32 7.73 10.55 -13.68
C ALA A 32 7.23 11.62 -14.68
N ALA A 33 8.13 12.43 -15.24
CA ALA A 33 7.81 13.65 -16.00
C ALA A 33 6.66 13.52 -17.03
N ASN A 34 6.50 12.36 -17.67
CA ASN A 34 5.46 12.09 -18.65
C ASN A 34 4.77 10.72 -18.46
N ARG A 35 4.94 10.09 -17.28
CA ARG A 35 4.42 8.74 -17.03
C ARG A 35 3.86 8.64 -15.62
N ARG A 36 2.66 8.07 -15.51
CA ARG A 36 2.08 7.65 -14.24
C ARG A 36 1.83 6.15 -14.33
N GLN A 37 2.56 5.40 -13.52
CA GLN A 37 2.49 3.94 -13.51
C GLN A 37 1.86 3.46 -12.21
N LEU A 38 0.92 2.53 -12.34
CA LEU A 38 0.37 1.81 -11.20
C LEU A 38 1.15 0.50 -11.05
N VAL A 39 1.85 0.33 -9.93
CA VAL A 39 2.68 -0.83 -9.64
C VAL A 39 2.05 -1.64 -8.53
N ARG A 40 1.65 -2.88 -8.81
CA ARG A 40 1.16 -3.80 -7.76
C ARG A 40 2.34 -4.31 -6.95
N PHE A 41 2.28 -4.18 -5.64
CA PHE A 41 3.30 -4.74 -4.77
C PHE A 41 3.15 -6.26 -4.63
N GLY A 42 4.27 -6.92 -4.32
CA GLY A 42 4.30 -8.36 -4.08
C GLY A 42 3.44 -8.76 -2.88
N ARG A 43 3.05 -10.04 -2.82
CA ARG A 43 2.11 -10.57 -1.81
C ARG A 43 2.57 -10.36 -0.37
N GLN A 44 3.89 -10.28 -0.13
CA GLN A 44 4.45 -9.97 1.20
C GLN A 44 4.11 -8.54 1.71
N PHE A 45 3.54 -7.68 0.87
CA PHE A 45 3.10 -6.33 1.23
C PHE A 45 1.58 -6.18 1.18
N TRP A 46 0.84 -7.28 1.04
CA TRP A 46 -0.61 -7.24 1.15
C TRP A 46 -1.00 -7.04 2.60
N VAL A 47 -2.07 -6.28 2.81
CA VAL A 47 -2.52 -5.90 4.15
C VAL A 47 -3.82 -6.62 4.50
N GLN A 48 -4.08 -6.77 5.78
CA GLN A 48 -5.30 -7.40 6.27
C GLN A 48 -6.52 -6.51 6.04
N ASP A 49 -6.41 -5.23 6.40
CA ASP A 49 -7.46 -4.23 6.24
C ASP A 49 -6.92 -2.97 5.55
N GLY A 50 -7.64 -2.52 4.51
CA GLY A 50 -7.21 -1.37 3.71
C GLY A 50 -7.35 -0.04 4.44
N LYS A 51 -8.32 0.12 5.35
CA LYS A 51 -8.55 1.38 6.06
C LYS A 51 -7.47 1.60 7.11
N THR A 52 -7.20 0.60 7.96
CA THR A 52 -6.16 0.67 8.99
C THR A 52 -4.78 0.88 8.35
N ALA A 53 -4.49 0.21 7.23
CA ALA A 53 -3.25 0.43 6.50
C ALA A 53 -3.12 1.87 5.97
N VAL A 54 -4.20 2.44 5.43
CA VAL A 54 -4.20 3.85 4.97
C VAL A 54 -4.01 4.82 6.12
N GLU A 55 -4.58 4.56 7.31
CA GLU A 55 -4.39 5.39 8.50
C GLU A 55 -2.93 5.36 8.99
N ALA A 56 -2.30 4.17 9.02
CA ALA A 56 -0.89 4.02 9.37
C ALA A 56 0.03 4.75 8.38
N LEU A 57 -0.21 4.58 7.08
CA LEU A 57 0.54 5.27 6.02
C LEU A 57 0.42 6.80 6.14
N LYS A 58 -0.78 7.32 6.32
CA LYS A 58 -1.01 8.76 6.49
C LYS A 58 -0.33 9.32 7.74
N SER A 59 -0.39 8.58 8.85
CA SER A 59 0.29 8.96 10.10
C SER A 59 1.80 9.08 9.91
N ALA A 60 2.38 8.18 9.09
CA ALA A 60 3.79 8.19 8.71
C ALA A 60 4.14 9.17 7.57
N LYS A 61 3.19 10.00 7.12
CA LYS A 61 3.30 10.99 6.04
C LYS A 61 3.39 10.42 4.61
N PHE A 62 2.93 9.18 4.41
CA PHE A 62 2.73 8.60 3.08
C PHE A 62 1.30 8.88 2.58
N PRO A 63 1.14 9.55 1.41
CA PRO A 63 -0.17 9.73 0.81
C PRO A 63 -0.76 8.38 0.37
N ALA A 64 -1.92 8.03 0.91
CA ALA A 64 -2.59 6.77 0.62
C ALA A 64 -4.11 6.91 0.66
N HIS A 65 -4.82 6.05 -0.07
CA HIS A 65 -6.27 5.95 -0.05
C HIS A 65 -6.70 4.53 -0.40
N VAL A 66 -7.90 4.14 0.06
CA VAL A 66 -8.55 2.91 -0.37
C VAL A 66 -9.28 3.19 -1.67
N GLN A 67 -9.12 2.32 -2.65
CA GLN A 67 -9.82 2.40 -3.94
C GLN A 67 -10.36 1.01 -4.32
N PRO A 68 -11.66 0.87 -4.65
CA PRO A 68 -12.20 -0.33 -5.27
C PRO A 68 -11.53 -0.58 -6.63
N LEU A 69 -11.08 -1.82 -6.88
CA LEU A 69 -10.43 -2.19 -8.15
C LEU A 69 -11.41 -2.39 -9.31
N VAL A 70 -12.68 -2.61 -8.98
CA VAL A 70 -13.78 -2.69 -9.94
C VAL A 70 -14.82 -1.66 -9.52
N SER A 71 -15.30 -0.86 -10.48
CA SER A 71 -16.55 -0.11 -10.25
C SER A 71 -17.67 -1.14 -10.17
N GLN A 72 -18.45 -1.09 -9.09
CA GLN A 72 -19.73 -1.79 -9.08
C GLN A 72 -20.67 -1.01 -10.01
N SER A 73 -20.89 -1.56 -11.20
CA SER A 73 -21.92 -1.16 -12.15
C SER A 73 -23.28 -1.73 -11.77
#